data_AF-A0A7W0ZAK0-F1
#
_entry.id   AF-A0A7W0ZAK0-F1
#
_cell.length_a   1.000
_cell.length_b   1.000
_cell.length_c   1.000
_cell.angle_alpha   90.00
_cell.angle_beta   90.00
_cell.angle_gamma   90.00
#
_symmetry.space_group_name_H-M   'P 1'
#
loop_
_entity.id
_entity.type
_entity.pdbx_description
1 polymer ?
#
loop_
_entity_poly.entity_id
_entity_poly.type
_entity_poly.pdbx_seq_one_letter_code
_entity_poly.pdbx_strand_id
1 'polypeptide(L)'
;RVAEGGSALDPAVVSELVGRHRRDDPLDDLSPREREVLELMAEGRSNQAIAERLFVTLRAVEKHVTSIFVKLRLTATAEDHRRVLAVLALLRA
;
A
#
# COMPACT_ATOMS: atom_id res chain seq x y z
N ARG A 1 29.70 27.72 -8.19
CA ARG A 1 28.60 28.71 -8.04
C ARG A 1 27.49 28.25 -8.97
N VAL A 2 26.38 27.75 -8.43
CA VAL A 2 25.21 27.31 -9.20
C VAL A 2 24.39 28.57 -9.49
N ALA A 3 24.41 29.01 -10.74
CA ALA A 3 23.48 30.01 -11.25
C ALA A 3 22.29 29.26 -11.86
N GLU A 4 21.07 29.77 -11.65
CA GLU A 4 19.78 29.18 -12.02
C GLU A 4 19.20 28.15 -11.04
N GLY A 5 18.73 28.63 -9.87
CA GLY A 5 17.52 28.11 -9.20
C GLY A 5 17.47 26.65 -8.70
N GLY A 6 18.46 25.82 -8.98
CA GLY A 6 18.55 24.44 -8.50
C GLY A 6 19.36 24.36 -7.22
N SER A 7 18.74 23.90 -6.14
CA SER A 7 19.47 23.51 -4.92
C SER A 7 20.42 22.36 -5.28
N ALA A 8 21.72 22.56 -5.08
CA ALA A 8 22.69 21.47 -5.14
C ALA A 8 22.47 20.57 -3.92
N LEU A 9 21.68 19.51 -4.09
CA LEU A 9 21.48 18.51 -3.04
C LEU A 9 22.77 17.71 -2.87
N ASP A 10 23.30 17.75 -1.65
CA ASP A 10 24.45 16.94 -1.25
C ASP A 10 24.10 15.44 -1.38
N PRO A 11 24.93 14.61 -2.05
CA PRO A 11 24.70 13.17 -2.16
C PRO A 11 24.50 12.45 -0.82
N ALA A 12 25.13 12.92 0.26
CA ALA A 12 24.92 12.40 1.61
C ALA A 12 23.52 12.74 2.13
N VAL A 13 23.02 13.95 1.88
CA VAL A 13 21.65 14.36 2.20
C VAL A 13 20.63 13.58 1.37
N VAL A 14 20.92 13.32 0.08
CA VAL A 14 20.08 12.45 -0.78
C VAL A 14 20.04 11.03 -0.22
N SER A 15 21.18 10.46 0.18
CA SER A 15 21.22 9.11 0.76
C SER A 15 20.45 9.01 2.08
N GLU A 16 20.47 10.07 2.90
CA GLU A 16 19.70 10.15 4.14
C GLU A 16 18.20 10.32 3.86
N LEU A 17 17.82 11.10 2.82
CA LEU A 17 16.43 11.30 2.41
C LEU A 17 15.82 10.04 1.78
N VAL A 18 16.59 9.33 0.94
CA VAL A 18 16.22 8.05 0.31
C VAL A 18 16.19 6.92 1.34
N GLY A 19 17.08 6.94 2.34
CA GLY A 19 17.07 5.99 3.46
C GLY A 19 15.90 6.20 4.43
N ARG A 20 15.43 7.44 4.61
CA ARG A 20 14.23 7.76 5.40
C ARG A 20 12.93 7.35 4.69
N HIS A 21 12.84 7.49 3.36
CA HIS A 21 11.65 7.09 2.59
C HIS A 21 11.27 5.60 2.73
N ARG A 22 12.24 4.73 3.05
CA ARG A 22 11.97 3.31 3.30
C ARG A 22 11.42 2.99 4.69
N ARG A 23 11.46 3.93 5.64
CA ARG A 23 11.01 3.68 7.02
C ARG A 23 9.53 3.97 7.25
N ASP A 24 8.88 4.60 6.28
CA ASP A 24 7.48 5.03 6.36
C ASP A 24 6.63 4.46 5.20
N ASP A 25 7.00 3.30 4.63
CA ASP A 25 6.11 2.63 3.68
C ASP A 25 4.87 2.13 4.44
N PRO A 26 3.66 2.66 4.18
CA PRO A 26 2.45 2.20 4.87
C PRO A 26 2.15 0.71 4.64
N LEU A 27 2.78 0.07 3.66
CA LEU A 27 2.67 -1.36 3.42
C LEU A 27 3.48 -2.20 4.43
N ASP A 28 4.45 -1.65 5.13
CA ASP A 28 5.26 -2.36 6.14
C ASP A 28 4.43 -2.74 7.38
N ASP A 29 3.34 -2.02 7.64
CA ASP A 29 2.39 -2.33 8.72
C ASP A 29 1.48 -3.54 8.38
N LEU A 30 1.45 -3.96 7.11
CA LEU A 30 0.65 -5.11 6.68
C LEU A 30 1.34 -6.42 7.07
N SER A 31 0.58 -7.33 7.65
CA SER A 31 1.02 -8.71 7.83
C SER A 31 1.23 -9.38 6.47
N PRO A 32 2.03 -10.46 6.40
CA PRO A 32 2.25 -11.19 5.15
C PRO A 32 0.96 -11.62 4.45
N ARG A 33 -0.06 -12.03 5.22
CA ARG A 33 -1.36 -12.44 4.67
C ARG A 33 -2.17 -11.25 4.14
N GLU A 34 -2.10 -10.11 4.79
CA GLU A 34 -2.76 -8.88 4.31
C GLU A 34 -2.11 -8.37 3.03
N ARG A 35 -0.78 -8.43 2.93
CA ARG A 35 -0.05 -8.09 1.71
C ARG A 35 -0.43 -9.02 0.55
N GLU A 36 -0.49 -10.33 0.78
CA GLU A 36 -0.93 -11.29 -0.25
C GLU A 36 -2.37 -11.04 -0.72
N VAL A 37 -3.29 -10.73 0.20
CA VAL A 37 -4.67 -10.33 -0.15
C VAL A 37 -4.69 -9.04 -0.98
N LEU A 38 -3.85 -8.05 -0.64
CA LEU A 38 -3.74 -6.79 -1.37
C LEU A 38 -3.14 -6.98 -2.78
N GLU A 39 -2.17 -7.87 -2.93
CA GLU A 39 -1.58 -8.22 -4.23
C GLU A 39 -2.60 -8.89 -5.16
N LEU A 40 -3.36 -9.87 -4.66
CA LEU A 40 -4.43 -10.50 -5.45
C LEU A 40 -5.57 -9.51 -5.77
N MET A 41 -5.83 -8.58 -4.85
CA MET A 41 -6.75 -7.47 -5.10
C MET A 41 -6.27 -6.58 -6.25
N ALA A 42 -4.97 -6.28 -6.32
CA ALA A 42 -4.36 -5.51 -7.40
C ALA A 42 -4.33 -6.25 -8.74
N GLU A 43 -4.32 -7.59 -8.74
CA GLU A 43 -4.58 -8.41 -9.93
C GLU A 43 -6.06 -8.35 -10.39
N GLY A 44 -6.93 -7.62 -9.69
CA GLY A 44 -8.35 -7.48 -10.02
C GLY A 44 -9.22 -8.66 -9.56
N ARG A 45 -8.72 -9.52 -8.65
CA ARG A 45 -9.50 -10.65 -8.12
C ARG A 45 -10.63 -10.18 -7.22
N SER A 46 -11.77 -10.87 -7.27
CA SER A 46 -12.86 -10.70 -6.30
C SER A 46 -12.51 -11.35 -4.95
N ASN A 47 -13.22 -10.99 -3.87
CA ASN A 47 -13.00 -11.63 -2.57
C ASN A 47 -13.25 -13.14 -2.60
N GLN A 48 -14.20 -13.59 -3.42
CA GLN A 48 -14.48 -15.02 -3.64
C GLN A 48 -13.28 -15.72 -4.29
N ALA A 49 -12.74 -15.16 -5.37
CA ALA A 49 -11.57 -15.72 -6.05
C ALA A 49 -10.31 -15.70 -5.15
N ILE A 50 -10.15 -14.67 -4.31
CA ILE A 50 -9.08 -14.61 -3.31
C ILE A 50 -9.26 -15.71 -2.27
N ALA A 51 -10.48 -15.92 -1.78
CA ALA A 51 -10.78 -16.94 -0.78
C ALA A 51 -10.45 -18.34 -1.31
N GLU A 52 -10.86 -18.63 -2.54
CA GLU A 52 -10.55 -19.88 -3.24
C GLU A 52 -9.04 -20.07 -3.42
N ARG A 53 -8.33 -19.04 -3.90
CA ARG A 53 -6.88 -19.12 -4.15
C ARG A 53 -6.06 -19.30 -2.88
N LEU A 54 -6.48 -18.69 -1.78
CA LEU A 54 -5.78 -18.76 -0.48
C LEU A 54 -6.27 -19.91 0.41
N PHE A 55 -7.25 -20.70 -0.05
CA PHE A 55 -7.89 -21.80 0.70
C PHE A 55 -8.44 -21.34 2.06
N VAL A 56 -9.10 -20.18 2.09
CA VAL A 56 -9.74 -19.60 3.28
C VAL A 56 -11.21 -19.30 3.02
N THR A 57 -11.96 -18.96 4.06
CA THR A 57 -13.35 -18.55 3.91
C THR A 57 -13.47 -17.14 3.33
N LEU A 58 -14.57 -16.85 2.62
CA LEU A 58 -14.89 -15.50 2.15
C LEU A 58 -14.83 -14.47 3.30
N ARG A 59 -15.39 -14.82 4.46
CA ARG A 59 -15.38 -13.99 5.67
C ARG A 59 -13.96 -13.68 6.16
N ALA A 60 -13.01 -14.61 6.01
CA ALA A 60 -11.61 -14.37 6.36
C ALA A 60 -10.99 -13.31 5.44
N VAL A 61 -11.26 -13.38 4.14
CA VAL A 61 -10.81 -12.36 3.17
C VAL A 61 -11.41 -11.00 3.50
N GLU A 62 -12.71 -10.92 3.78
CA GLU A 62 -13.37 -9.65 4.17
C GLU A 62 -12.76 -9.04 5.43
N LYS A 63 -12.38 -9.88 6.41
CA LYS A 63 -11.66 -9.45 7.61
C LYS A 63 -10.28 -8.89 7.25
N HIS A 64 -9.52 -9.55 6.39
CA HIS A 64 -8.22 -9.04 5.93
C HIS A 64 -8.38 -7.72 5.16
N VAL A 65 -9.35 -7.61 4.25
CA VAL A 65 -9.65 -6.38 3.51
C VAL A 65 -9.98 -5.23 4.45
N THR A 66 -10.81 -5.47 5.46
CA THR A 66 -11.14 -4.46 6.47
C THR A 66 -9.89 -4.03 7.26
N SER A 67 -9.06 -4.99 7.67
CA SER A 67 -7.81 -4.72 8.39
C SER A 67 -6.83 -3.91 7.54
N ILE A 68 -6.68 -4.24 6.26
CA ILE A 68 -5.87 -3.47 5.29
C ILE A 68 -6.34 -2.01 5.25
N PHE A 69 -7.65 -1.76 5.12
CA PHE A 69 -8.16 -0.39 5.09
C PHE A 69 -7.87 0.37 6.37
N VAL A 70 -7.98 -0.28 7.53
CA VAL A 70 -7.65 0.35 8.81
C VAL A 70 -6.15 0.68 8.90
N LYS A 71 -5.27 -0.26 8.54
CA LYS A 71 -3.81 -0.08 8.60
C LYS A 71 -3.30 0.98 7.63
N LEU A 72 -3.86 1.00 6.42
CA LEU A 72 -3.58 2.03 5.42
C LEU A 72 -4.33 3.35 5.68
N ARG A 73 -5.06 3.47 6.81
CA ARG A 73 -5.79 4.67 7.23
C ARG A 73 -6.79 5.16 6.17
N LEU A 74 -7.43 4.23 5.47
CA LEU A 74 -8.39 4.50 4.40
C LEU A 74 -9.81 4.61 4.97
N THR A 75 -10.28 5.84 5.10
CA THR A 75 -11.65 6.17 5.53
C THR A 75 -12.64 5.95 4.39
N ALA A 76 -13.87 5.54 4.71
CA ALA A 76 -14.93 5.45 3.72
C ALA A 76 -15.41 6.87 3.37
N THR A 77 -15.39 7.20 2.09
CA THR A 77 -15.93 8.45 1.55
C THR A 77 -16.97 8.12 0.48
N ALA A 78 -17.83 9.08 0.13
CA ALA A 78 -18.77 8.92 -0.97
C ALA A 78 -18.08 8.98 -2.34
N GLU A 79 -16.94 9.68 -2.40
CA GLU A 79 -16.22 9.98 -3.65
C GLU A 79 -15.23 8.87 -4.05
N ASP A 80 -14.70 8.11 -3.09
CA ASP A 80 -13.60 7.18 -3.33
C ASP A 80 -13.91 5.73 -2.95
N HIS A 81 -13.48 4.81 -3.81
CA HIS A 81 -13.46 3.39 -3.48
C HIS A 81 -12.18 3.01 -2.71
N ARG A 82 -12.31 2.70 -1.41
CA ARG A 82 -11.20 2.25 -0.55
C ARG A 82 -10.37 1.10 -1.13
N ARG A 83 -11.02 0.17 -1.84
CA ARG A 83 -10.33 -0.94 -2.52
C ARG A 83 -9.35 -0.42 -3.57
N VAL A 84 -9.79 0.56 -4.38
CA VAL A 84 -8.95 1.19 -5.41
C VAL A 84 -7.83 1.99 -4.74
N LEU A 85 -8.14 2.76 -3.69
CA LEU A 85 -7.11 3.50 -2.95
C LEU A 85 -6.04 2.58 -2.35
N ALA A 86 -6.43 1.42 -1.81
CA ALA A 86 -5.49 0.42 -1.30
C ALA A 86 -4.59 -0.15 -2.41
N VAL A 87 -5.16 -0.49 -3.56
CA VAL A 87 -4.39 -0.96 -4.73
C VAL A 87 -3.42 0.12 -5.21
N LEU A 88 -3.87 1.38 -5.29
CA LEU A 88 -3.01 2.48 -5.68
C LEU A 88 -1.89 2.74 -4.65
N ALA A 89 -2.11 2.46 -3.36
CA ALA A 89 -1.05 2.50 -2.37
C ALA A 89 0.02 1.42 -2.64
N LEU A 90 -0.40 0.19 -2.99
CA LEU A 90 0.53 -0.88 -3.39
C LEU A 90 1.38 -0.50 -4.61
N LEU A 91 0.76 0.12 -5.63
CA LEU A 91 1.43 0.47 -6.88
C LEU A 91 2.38 1.67 -6.78
N ARG A 92 2.30 2.44 -5.69
CA ARG A 92 3.15 3.62 -5.45
C ARG A 92 4.34 3.33 -4.53
N ALA A 93 4.36 2.16 -3.89
CA ALA A 93 5.45 1.72 -3.02
C ALA A 93 6.66 1.21 -3.82
#